data_AF-A0A2R6K9P7-F1
#
_entry.id   AF-A0A2R6K9P7-F1
#
_cell.length_a   1.000
_cell.length_b   1.000
_cell.length_c   1.000
_cell.angle_alpha   90.00
_cell.angle_beta   90.00
_cell.angle_gamma   90.00
#
_symmetry.space_group_name_H-M   'P 1'
#
loop_
_entity.id
_entity.type
_entity.pdbx_description
1 polymer ?
#
loop_
_entity_poly.entity_id
_entity_poly.type
_entity_poly.pdbx_seq_one_letter_code
_entity_poly.pdbx_strand_id
1 'polypeptide(L)'
;MFVEEQGWQNPFGVTNVTLDERLKQQRTSEGNTRRVAVASILRSAVSVQPFSVVAYPEFLTAVDVEFGSEWTVTPLQRKLDYLRLRPEDPAVEDRGELSVAIMNADITANRNPIAVEYHDRDQFIGMLYDQLAERVDGEVVPWLAEDWRWLDGESDTSTAVVTLREDLQWHDGESITADDVAFTFEFLSDTSMGNANGTVPAPKYRSQSDLVSEASALGARECRIDLAASSLEVAASAFTVPLLPEHVWTEQTELVREYLTRAMIWENRQPVGSGPFVFESATRGESVTLQRFDDHFLRRESDAEFDDPVSQFAGAPRYESLSFTVTPSSAAAIELVEEGDMDIVGSTLESDEAPRANRSDSVRLLVGDPREFYIVGFNTRRTPLTNPRFRQALGRLFDREAIAQEIFDGYAFPSDTPLYDGKYVPDDLTWDGTSAVGAFPGEEGELDATAAKQTFKDAGYRYSSEGELLSQGQS
;
A
#
# COMPACT_ATOMS: atom_id res chain seq x y z
N MET A 1 -12.52 -26.82 -16.96
CA MET A 1 -11.27 -26.95 -17.74
C MET A 1 -10.39 -25.84 -17.23
N PHE A 2 -9.31 -26.23 -16.56
CA PHE A 2 -8.43 -25.41 -15.72
C PHE A 2 -8.13 -24.03 -16.31
N VAL A 3 -8.38 -22.99 -15.52
CA VAL A 3 -7.56 -21.78 -15.55
C VAL A 3 -6.71 -21.88 -14.29
N GLU A 4 -5.70 -22.75 -14.34
CA GLU A 4 -4.58 -22.73 -13.40
C GLU A 4 -3.79 -21.45 -13.69
N GLU A 5 -3.54 -20.68 -12.63
CA GLU A 5 -3.21 -19.27 -12.70
C GLU A 5 -1.86 -18.92 -13.33
N GLN A 6 -1.89 -17.87 -14.15
CA GLN A 6 -0.84 -16.85 -14.18
C GLN A 6 -1.50 -15.47 -14.11
N GLY A 7 -1.16 -14.70 -13.07
CA GLY A 7 -1.78 -13.42 -12.71
C GLY A 7 -3.06 -13.59 -11.88
N TRP A 8 -2.90 -13.82 -10.57
CA TRP A 8 -3.99 -14.11 -9.61
C TRP A 8 -5.12 -13.06 -9.57
N GLN A 9 -4.86 -11.85 -10.04
CA GLN A 9 -5.89 -10.86 -10.36
C GLN A 9 -5.67 -10.34 -11.78
N ASN A 10 -6.37 -10.93 -12.73
CA ASN A 10 -6.46 -10.43 -14.10
C ASN A 10 -7.88 -9.91 -14.37
N PRO A 11 -8.29 -8.80 -13.72
CA PRO A 11 -9.65 -8.27 -13.85
C PRO A 11 -9.94 -7.88 -15.31
N PHE A 12 -8.92 -7.41 -16.03
CA PHE A 12 -9.02 -6.97 -17.42
C PHE A 12 -9.15 -8.12 -18.41
N GLY A 13 -8.58 -9.30 -18.11
CA GLY A 13 -8.60 -10.47 -19.00
C GLY A 13 -7.51 -10.49 -20.06
N VAL A 14 -6.36 -9.90 -19.77
CA VAL A 14 -5.21 -9.87 -20.66
C VAL A 14 -4.33 -11.08 -20.44
N THR A 15 -4.01 -11.80 -21.51
CA THR A 15 -3.08 -12.93 -21.49
C THR A 15 -1.93 -12.63 -22.42
N ASN A 16 -0.70 -12.57 -21.89
CA ASN A 16 0.49 -12.28 -22.66
C ASN A 16 1.70 -12.92 -21.99
N VAL A 17 2.16 -14.05 -22.54
CA VAL A 17 3.25 -14.85 -21.98
C VAL A 17 4.51 -14.01 -21.73
N THR A 18 4.86 -13.11 -22.65
CA THR A 18 6.04 -12.24 -22.47
C THR A 18 5.84 -11.25 -21.32
N LEU A 19 4.63 -10.71 -21.16
CA LEU A 19 4.32 -9.84 -20.02
C LEU A 19 4.38 -10.62 -18.70
N ASP A 20 3.84 -11.83 -18.68
CA ASP A 20 3.82 -12.72 -17.51
C ASP A 20 5.24 -13.11 -17.09
N GLU A 21 6.11 -13.46 -18.05
CA GLU A 21 7.53 -13.72 -17.82
C GLU A 21 8.25 -12.51 -17.23
N ARG A 22 7.99 -11.30 -17.75
CA ARG A 22 8.61 -10.07 -17.23
C ARG A 22 8.09 -9.70 -15.85
N LEU A 23 6.79 -9.86 -15.59
CA LEU A 23 6.18 -9.67 -14.27
C LEU A 23 6.80 -10.62 -13.25
N LYS A 24 7.07 -11.86 -13.62
CA LYS A 24 7.82 -12.80 -12.77
C LYS A 24 9.27 -12.35 -12.57
N GLN A 25 9.96 -12.00 -13.65
CA GLN A 25 11.36 -11.57 -13.61
C GLN A 25 11.57 -10.34 -12.71
N GLN A 26 10.71 -9.31 -12.82
CA GLN A 26 10.86 -8.09 -12.03
C GLN A 26 10.65 -8.35 -10.53
N ARG A 27 9.86 -9.37 -10.16
CA ARG A 27 9.64 -9.74 -8.76
C ARG A 27 10.87 -10.35 -8.11
N THR A 28 11.76 -10.98 -8.88
CA THR A 28 12.91 -11.74 -8.33
C THR A 28 14.26 -11.10 -8.61
N SER A 29 14.34 -10.17 -9.55
CA SER A 29 15.58 -9.50 -9.96
C SER A 29 15.78 -8.14 -9.27
N GLU A 30 17.00 -7.63 -9.25
CA GLU A 30 17.36 -6.30 -8.75
C GLU A 30 18.12 -5.44 -9.79
N GLY A 31 18.50 -4.23 -9.40
CA GLY A 31 19.35 -3.32 -10.17
C GLY A 31 18.90 -3.08 -11.61
N ASN A 32 19.85 -3.13 -12.54
CA ASN A 32 19.57 -2.88 -13.97
C ASN A 32 18.69 -3.98 -14.60
N THR A 33 18.82 -5.23 -14.17
CA THR A 33 18.00 -6.34 -14.69
C THR A 33 16.53 -6.09 -14.39
N ARG A 34 16.22 -5.70 -13.14
CA ARG A 34 14.87 -5.28 -12.75
C ARG A 34 14.41 -4.07 -13.54
N ARG A 35 15.25 -3.03 -13.66
CA ARG A 35 14.92 -1.80 -14.40
C ARG A 35 14.53 -2.08 -15.86
N VAL A 36 15.27 -2.95 -16.55
CA VAL A 36 14.96 -3.36 -17.93
C VAL A 36 13.63 -4.15 -17.99
N ALA A 37 13.41 -5.07 -17.05
CA ALA A 37 12.16 -5.83 -16.99
C ALA A 37 10.95 -4.90 -16.76
N VAL A 38 11.04 -3.96 -15.81
CA VAL A 38 9.99 -2.97 -15.52
C VAL A 38 9.73 -2.06 -16.72
N ALA A 39 10.77 -1.52 -17.35
CA ALA A 39 10.59 -0.71 -18.56
C ALA A 39 9.89 -1.48 -19.70
N SER A 40 10.19 -2.77 -19.86
CA SER A 40 9.50 -3.65 -20.82
C SER A 40 8.03 -3.87 -20.45
N ILE A 41 7.71 -4.00 -19.16
CA ILE A 41 6.34 -4.14 -18.65
C ILE A 41 5.55 -2.86 -18.92
N LEU A 42 6.10 -1.70 -18.58
CA LEU A 42 5.43 -0.40 -18.78
C LEU A 42 5.13 -0.14 -20.25
N ARG A 43 6.11 -0.33 -21.14
CA ARG A 43 5.87 -0.21 -22.59
C ARG A 43 4.82 -1.19 -23.10
N SER A 44 4.79 -2.41 -22.54
CA SER A 44 3.76 -3.40 -22.88
C SER A 44 2.38 -3.00 -22.34
N ALA A 45 2.30 -2.44 -21.14
CA ALA A 45 1.04 -1.94 -20.57
C ALA A 45 0.49 -0.77 -21.40
N VAL A 46 1.33 0.19 -21.78
CA VAL A 46 0.95 1.31 -22.66
C VAL A 46 0.54 0.82 -24.05
N SER A 47 1.23 -0.17 -24.62
CA SER A 47 0.91 -0.71 -25.94
C SER A 47 -0.35 -1.59 -25.93
N VAL A 48 -0.49 -2.48 -24.94
CA VAL A 48 -1.64 -3.38 -24.85
C VAL A 48 -2.87 -2.65 -24.31
N GLN A 49 -2.72 -1.60 -23.49
CA GLN A 49 -3.82 -0.90 -22.82
C GLN A 49 -4.81 -1.86 -22.12
N PRO A 50 -4.38 -2.71 -21.16
CA PRO A 50 -5.33 -3.42 -20.29
C PRO A 50 -6.21 -2.43 -19.52
N PHE A 51 -5.61 -1.30 -19.17
CA PHE A 51 -6.21 -0.13 -18.55
C PHE A 51 -5.46 1.11 -19.05
N SER A 52 -6.09 2.27 -18.93
CA SER A 52 -5.43 3.58 -19.07
C SER A 52 -5.28 4.20 -17.70
N VAL A 53 -4.07 4.56 -17.29
CA VAL A 53 -3.86 5.44 -16.14
C VAL A 53 -4.34 6.83 -16.49
N VAL A 54 -5.01 7.48 -15.55
CA VAL A 54 -5.60 8.81 -15.72
C VAL A 54 -4.76 9.83 -14.97
N ALA A 55 -4.71 9.73 -13.64
CA ALA A 55 -3.98 10.65 -12.80
C ALA A 55 -3.59 9.98 -11.47
N TYR A 56 -2.59 10.56 -10.82
CA TYR A 56 -2.13 10.28 -9.47
C TYR A 56 -2.55 11.44 -8.56
N PRO A 57 -3.67 11.33 -7.83
CA PRO A 57 -4.07 12.36 -6.88
C PRO A 57 -3.02 12.52 -5.79
N GLU A 58 -2.66 13.76 -5.48
CA GLU A 58 -1.81 14.06 -4.34
C GLU A 58 -2.56 13.79 -3.03
N PHE A 59 -1.82 13.43 -1.98
CA PHE A 59 -2.42 13.25 -0.67
C PHE A 59 -2.52 14.61 0.02
N LEU A 60 -3.73 15.04 0.38
CA LEU A 60 -4.00 16.34 0.98
C LEU A 60 -4.40 16.17 2.44
N THR A 61 -3.78 16.93 3.35
CA THR A 61 -4.16 16.91 4.77
C THR A 61 -4.14 18.31 5.39
N ALA A 62 -4.99 18.51 6.38
CA ALA A 62 -5.05 19.71 7.19
C ALA A 62 -4.47 19.42 8.58
N VAL A 63 -3.55 20.26 9.02
CA VAL A 63 -2.98 20.24 10.38
C VAL A 63 -3.31 21.54 11.10
N ASP A 64 -3.62 21.46 12.39
CA ASP A 64 -3.76 22.64 13.24
C ASP A 64 -2.44 23.45 13.25
N VAL A 65 -2.54 24.77 13.18
CA VAL A 65 -1.37 25.66 13.08
C VAL A 65 -0.57 25.69 14.37
N GLU A 66 -1.22 25.63 15.54
CA GLU A 66 -0.53 25.63 16.83
C GLU A 66 0.26 24.33 16.99
N PHE A 67 -0.40 23.18 16.86
CA PHE A 67 0.23 21.86 16.87
C PHE A 67 1.35 21.77 15.82
N GLY A 68 1.07 22.18 14.58
CA GLY A 68 2.01 22.14 13.47
C GLY A 68 3.19 23.11 13.58
N SER A 69 3.13 24.07 14.50
CA SER A 69 4.23 24.99 14.82
C SER A 69 5.13 24.49 15.95
N GLU A 70 4.60 23.63 16.82
CA GLU A 70 5.31 23.02 17.93
C GLU A 70 5.89 21.64 17.59
N TRP A 71 5.40 21.02 16.52
CA TRP A 71 5.78 19.67 16.09
C TRP A 71 6.28 19.64 14.65
N THR A 72 7.28 18.77 14.41
CA THR A 72 7.68 18.39 13.05
C THR A 72 6.62 17.45 12.49
N VAL A 73 5.74 17.99 11.63
CA VAL A 73 4.61 17.25 11.04
C VAL A 73 4.80 17.06 9.54
N THR A 74 4.65 15.82 9.09
CA THR A 74 4.53 15.43 7.66
C THR A 74 3.13 14.86 7.40
N PRO A 75 2.69 14.77 6.14
CA PRO A 75 1.47 14.03 5.81
C PRO A 75 1.51 12.60 6.39
N LEU A 76 0.49 12.24 7.18
CA LEU A 76 0.45 11.00 7.95
C LEU A 76 -0.10 9.82 7.14
N GLN A 77 0.70 9.36 6.18
CA GLN A 77 0.32 8.31 5.24
C GLN A 77 0.72 6.91 5.73
N ARG A 78 1.78 6.75 6.50
CA ARG A 78 2.36 5.45 6.86
C ARG A 78 2.59 5.39 8.36
N LYS A 79 2.71 4.17 8.90
CA LYS A 79 3.12 3.93 10.31
C LYS A 79 4.30 4.84 10.71
N LEU A 80 5.33 4.88 9.87
CA LEU A 80 6.55 5.64 10.15
C LEU A 80 6.33 7.15 10.22
N ASP A 81 5.31 7.69 9.53
CA ASP A 81 5.01 9.13 9.60
C ASP A 81 4.49 9.51 10.99
N TYR A 82 3.63 8.66 11.58
CA TYR A 82 3.20 8.80 12.97
C TYR A 82 4.37 8.65 13.95
N LEU A 83 5.25 7.68 13.72
CA LEU A 83 6.44 7.48 14.56
C LEU A 83 7.50 8.57 14.40
N ARG A 84 7.48 9.37 13.33
CA ARG A 84 8.37 10.51 13.10
C ARG A 84 7.88 11.80 13.73
N LEU A 85 6.61 11.88 14.15
CA LEU A 85 6.10 13.06 14.86
C LEU A 85 6.91 13.32 16.14
N ARG A 86 7.50 14.50 16.22
CA ARG A 86 8.33 14.95 17.34
C ARG A 86 8.07 16.42 17.65
N PRO A 87 8.20 16.84 18.91
CA PRO A 87 8.24 18.25 19.23
C PRO A 87 9.50 18.89 18.62
N GLU A 88 9.39 20.14 18.16
CA GLU A 88 10.51 20.92 17.63
C GLU A 88 11.58 21.19 18.69
N ASP A 89 11.17 21.33 19.97
CA ASP A 89 12.08 21.31 21.11
C ASP A 89 12.11 19.90 21.73
N PRO A 90 13.23 19.15 21.62
CA PRO A 90 13.36 17.82 22.18
C PRO A 90 13.23 17.75 23.71
N ALA A 91 13.33 18.88 24.42
CA ALA A 91 13.13 18.95 25.86
C ALA A 91 11.65 18.88 26.26
N VAL A 92 10.73 19.04 25.32
CA VAL A 92 9.29 18.91 25.56
C VAL A 92 8.96 17.46 25.91
N GLU A 93 8.22 17.29 27.01
CA GLU A 93 7.73 15.99 27.47
C GLU A 93 6.80 15.36 26.43
N ASP A 94 6.52 14.06 26.58
CA ASP A 94 5.57 13.39 25.71
C ASP A 94 4.20 14.06 25.80
N ARG A 95 3.52 14.16 24.66
CA ARG A 95 2.16 14.69 24.59
C ARG A 95 1.18 13.66 25.15
N GLY A 96 0.09 14.12 25.76
CA GLY A 96 -0.98 13.22 26.22
C GLY A 96 -1.62 12.47 25.06
N GLU A 97 -2.37 13.17 24.20
CA GLU A 97 -3.11 12.58 23.09
C GLU A 97 -2.77 13.24 21.76
N LEU A 98 -2.61 12.44 20.70
CA LEU A 98 -2.70 12.91 19.32
C LEU A 98 -4.12 12.63 18.79
N SER A 99 -4.88 13.69 18.48
CA SER A 99 -6.25 13.57 17.96
C SER A 99 -6.29 13.70 16.44
N VAL A 100 -6.89 12.71 15.76
CA VAL A 100 -6.83 12.58 14.30
C VAL A 100 -8.22 12.41 13.71
N ALA A 101 -8.64 13.34 12.85
CA ALA A 101 -9.87 13.20 12.07
C ALA A 101 -9.65 12.24 10.89
N ILE A 102 -10.56 11.30 10.68
CA ILE A 102 -10.52 10.35 9.56
C ILE A 102 -11.89 10.27 8.89
N MET A 103 -11.94 9.98 7.59
CA MET A 103 -13.21 9.85 6.86
C MET A 103 -13.62 8.40 6.64
N ASN A 104 -12.69 7.46 6.78
CA ASN A 104 -13.00 6.04 6.67
C ASN A 104 -13.22 5.40 8.05
N ALA A 105 -14.44 4.93 8.32
CA ALA A 105 -14.84 4.34 9.60
C ALA A 105 -14.37 2.90 9.82
N ASP A 106 -13.78 2.31 8.81
CA ASP A 106 -13.38 0.92 8.69
C ASP A 106 -12.58 0.34 9.87
N ILE A 107 -11.61 1.11 10.37
CA ILE A 107 -10.75 0.74 11.50
C ILE A 107 -11.54 0.59 12.81
N THR A 108 -12.73 1.19 12.90
CA THR A 108 -13.60 1.05 14.07
C THR A 108 -14.25 -0.35 14.14
N ALA A 109 -14.32 -1.07 13.03
CA ALA A 109 -15.02 -2.35 12.92
C ALA A 109 -14.10 -3.58 12.80
N ASN A 110 -13.04 -3.48 12.00
CA ASN A 110 -12.15 -4.60 11.67
C ASN A 110 -10.68 -4.20 11.91
N ARG A 111 -9.89 -5.05 12.56
CA ARG A 111 -8.44 -4.84 12.82
C ARG A 111 -7.63 -6.08 12.46
N ASN A 112 -8.11 -6.84 11.47
CA ASN A 112 -7.47 -8.04 11.00
C ASN A 112 -6.34 -7.68 10.02
N PRO A 113 -5.07 -8.01 10.33
CA PRO A 113 -3.95 -7.67 9.47
C PRO A 113 -3.95 -8.37 8.11
N ILE A 114 -4.66 -9.49 7.93
CA ILE A 114 -4.67 -10.29 6.69
C ILE A 114 -5.97 -10.15 5.86
N ALA A 115 -6.94 -9.36 6.31
CA ALA A 115 -8.21 -9.18 5.61
C ALA A 115 -8.08 -8.29 4.36
N VAL A 116 -8.51 -8.79 3.20
CA VAL A 116 -8.35 -8.13 1.89
C VAL A 116 -9.34 -6.99 1.67
N GLU A 117 -10.55 -7.12 2.19
CA GLU A 117 -11.63 -6.12 2.03
C GLU A 117 -11.27 -4.75 2.63
N TYR A 118 -10.16 -4.69 3.35
CA TYR A 118 -9.77 -3.64 4.26
C TYR A 118 -8.29 -3.25 4.06
N HIS A 119 -7.82 -3.28 2.80
CA HIS A 119 -6.41 -3.13 2.43
C HIS A 119 -5.87 -1.70 2.51
N ASP A 120 -6.71 -0.66 2.47
CA ASP A 120 -6.29 0.76 2.56
C ASP A 120 -5.81 1.19 3.97
N ARG A 121 -5.33 0.23 4.77
CA ARG A 121 -5.19 0.35 6.23
C ARG A 121 -3.80 0.04 6.75
N ASP A 122 -2.80 -0.06 5.88
CA ASP A 122 -1.44 -0.40 6.28
C ASP A 122 -0.88 0.58 7.33
N GLN A 123 -1.34 1.84 7.34
CA GLN A 123 -0.96 2.80 8.37
C GLN A 123 -1.47 2.41 9.77
N PHE A 124 -2.74 2.02 9.92
CA PHE A 124 -3.33 1.71 11.22
C PHE A 124 -2.98 0.30 11.70
N ILE A 125 -3.04 -0.67 10.80
CA ILE A 125 -2.68 -2.05 11.11
C ILE A 125 -1.20 -2.12 11.50
N GLY A 126 -0.33 -1.35 10.82
CA GLY A 126 1.08 -1.24 11.19
C GLY A 126 1.30 -0.68 12.59
N MET A 127 0.39 0.15 13.14
CA MET A 127 0.50 0.64 14.52
C MET A 127 0.22 -0.45 15.56
N LEU A 128 -0.53 -1.48 15.18
CA LEU A 128 -0.92 -2.60 16.04
C LEU A 128 0.00 -3.82 15.89
N TYR A 129 0.55 -4.05 14.69
CA TYR A 129 1.37 -5.21 14.35
C TYR A 129 2.71 -4.78 13.80
N ASP A 130 3.80 -5.32 14.37
CA ASP A 130 5.14 -5.15 13.81
C ASP A 130 5.55 -6.31 12.88
N GLN A 131 6.62 -6.06 12.15
CA GLN A 131 7.20 -6.94 11.14
C GLN A 131 8.65 -7.26 11.51
N LEU A 132 9.22 -8.33 10.93
CA LEU A 132 10.65 -8.61 11.11
C LEU A 132 11.52 -7.48 10.56
N ALA A 133 11.14 -6.94 9.41
CA ALA A 133 11.81 -5.83 8.74
C ALA A 133 10.79 -4.76 8.32
N GLU A 134 11.22 -3.52 8.27
CA GLU A 134 10.40 -2.36 7.92
C GLU A 134 10.96 -1.66 6.67
N ARG A 135 10.11 -0.99 5.89
CA ARG A 135 10.57 -0.18 4.76
C ARG A 135 10.79 1.26 5.17
N VAL A 136 12.06 1.65 5.31
CA VAL A 136 12.47 3.01 5.64
C VAL A 136 13.10 3.64 4.39
N ASP A 137 12.48 4.71 3.90
CA ASP A 137 12.96 5.50 2.75
C ASP A 137 13.26 4.65 1.50
N GLY A 138 12.48 3.58 1.32
CA GLY A 138 12.57 2.66 0.18
C GLY A 138 13.45 1.43 0.39
N GLU A 139 14.18 1.35 1.51
CA GLU A 139 15.06 0.24 1.86
C GLU A 139 14.42 -0.67 2.90
N VAL A 140 14.66 -1.98 2.82
CA VAL A 140 14.20 -2.95 3.82
C VAL A 140 15.26 -3.05 4.91
N VAL A 141 14.91 -2.64 6.12
CA VAL A 141 15.83 -2.59 7.28
C VAL A 141 15.28 -3.44 8.44
N PRO A 142 16.15 -3.96 9.33
CA PRO A 142 15.69 -4.68 10.53
C PRO A 142 14.72 -3.87 11.38
N TRP A 143 13.70 -4.55 11.94
CA TRP A 143 12.69 -3.94 12.82
C TRP A 143 12.50 -4.78 14.09
N LEU A 144 11.65 -5.81 14.11
CA LEU A 144 11.66 -6.81 15.21
C LEU A 144 12.90 -7.71 15.15
N ALA A 145 13.43 -7.92 13.95
CA ALA A 145 14.76 -8.46 13.80
C ALA A 145 15.79 -7.43 14.29
N GLU A 146 16.76 -7.91 15.05
CA GLU A 146 18.01 -7.20 15.33
C GLU A 146 18.89 -7.23 14.08
N ASP A 147 19.03 -8.42 13.47
CA ASP A 147 19.76 -8.62 12.23
C ASP A 147 19.25 -9.85 11.44
N TRP A 148 19.81 -10.03 10.24
CA TRP A 148 19.79 -11.33 9.57
C TRP A 148 21.10 -11.56 8.82
N ARG A 149 21.54 -12.82 8.80
CA ARG A 149 22.70 -13.26 8.03
C ARG A 149 22.28 -14.21 6.91
N TRP A 150 22.74 -13.93 5.70
CA TRP A 150 22.59 -14.85 4.58
C TRP A 150 23.62 -15.97 4.69
N LEU A 151 23.18 -17.24 4.68
CA LEU A 151 24.10 -18.39 4.69
C LEU A 151 24.67 -18.68 3.31
N ASP A 152 23.91 -18.30 2.28
CA ASP A 152 24.21 -18.51 0.88
C ASP A 152 24.26 -17.15 0.17
N GLY A 153 25.06 -17.06 -0.89
CA GLY A 153 25.06 -15.88 -1.77
C GLY A 153 23.87 -15.86 -2.72
N GLU A 154 23.85 -14.89 -3.64
CA GLU A 154 22.81 -14.79 -4.65
C GLU A 154 22.72 -16.04 -5.52
N SER A 155 21.58 -16.74 -5.42
CA SER A 155 21.21 -17.87 -6.27
C SER A 155 19.69 -17.90 -6.43
N ASP A 156 19.10 -18.86 -7.14
CA ASP A 156 17.63 -19.00 -7.24
C ASP A 156 16.95 -19.28 -5.89
N THR A 157 17.75 -19.69 -4.90
CA THR A 157 17.35 -19.83 -3.50
C THR A 157 18.28 -19.05 -2.59
N SER A 158 17.81 -18.64 -1.43
CA SER A 158 18.63 -17.97 -0.42
C SER A 158 18.21 -18.46 0.96
N THR A 159 19.17 -18.65 1.86
CA THR A 159 18.89 -18.95 3.26
C THR A 159 19.25 -17.77 4.13
N ALA A 160 18.33 -17.29 4.96
CA ALA A 160 18.61 -16.35 6.04
C ALA A 160 18.55 -17.04 7.41
N VAL A 161 19.39 -16.59 8.34
CA VAL A 161 19.15 -16.75 9.78
C VAL A 161 18.87 -15.37 10.33
N VAL A 162 17.65 -15.17 10.81
CA VAL A 162 17.15 -13.94 11.41
C VAL A 162 17.31 -14.02 12.92
N THR A 163 17.87 -12.98 13.54
CA THR A 163 17.99 -12.83 14.98
C THR A 163 16.97 -11.81 15.47
N LEU A 164 16.10 -12.19 16.39
CA LEU A 164 15.14 -11.28 17.04
C LEU A 164 15.82 -10.42 18.10
N ARG A 165 15.34 -9.19 18.27
CA ARG A 165 15.71 -8.32 19.41
C ARG A 165 15.37 -8.99 20.75
N GLU A 166 16.04 -8.55 21.80
CA GLU A 166 15.82 -9.06 23.16
C GLU A 166 14.48 -8.60 23.74
N ASP A 167 13.92 -9.43 24.62
CA ASP A 167 12.77 -9.12 25.47
C ASP A 167 11.53 -8.59 24.73
N LEU A 168 11.32 -9.01 23.48
CA LEU A 168 10.15 -8.65 22.69
C LEU A 168 8.87 -9.24 23.30
N GLN A 169 7.80 -8.45 23.34
CA GLN A 169 6.50 -8.85 23.91
C GLN A 169 5.35 -8.53 22.97
N TRP A 170 4.37 -9.43 22.98
CA TRP A 170 3.02 -9.18 22.49
C TRP A 170 2.29 -8.24 23.45
N HIS A 171 1.22 -7.60 22.98
CA HIS A 171 0.41 -6.66 23.78
C HIS A 171 -0.28 -7.30 24.99
N ASP A 172 -0.39 -8.63 25.04
CA ASP A 172 -0.94 -9.39 26.17
C ASP A 172 0.14 -9.86 27.17
N GLY A 173 1.41 -9.49 26.93
CA GLY A 173 2.55 -9.79 27.79
C GLY A 173 3.24 -11.13 27.49
N GLU A 174 2.74 -11.93 26.55
CA GLU A 174 3.48 -13.11 26.08
C GLU A 174 4.75 -12.69 25.31
N SER A 175 5.82 -13.48 25.42
CA SER A 175 7.08 -13.17 24.75
C SER A 175 7.01 -13.55 23.27
N ILE A 176 7.53 -12.68 22.40
CA ILE A 176 7.68 -12.99 20.97
C ILE A 176 8.90 -13.87 20.77
N THR A 177 8.73 -15.02 20.10
CA THR A 177 9.84 -15.95 19.84
C THR A 177 9.99 -16.27 18.35
N ALA A 178 11.06 -16.98 18.00
CA ALA A 178 11.24 -17.51 16.65
C ALA A 178 10.17 -18.55 16.26
N ASP A 179 9.43 -19.12 17.22
CA ASP A 179 8.29 -20.00 16.93
C ASP A 179 7.13 -19.21 16.31
N ASP A 180 6.82 -18.01 16.82
CA ASP A 180 5.83 -17.10 16.20
C ASP A 180 6.22 -16.72 14.77
N VAL A 181 7.53 -16.60 14.49
CA VAL A 181 8.06 -16.32 13.16
C VAL A 181 7.81 -17.49 12.22
N ALA A 182 8.17 -18.71 12.64
CA ALA A 182 7.94 -19.92 11.85
C ALA A 182 6.44 -20.11 11.59
N PHE A 183 5.62 -19.99 12.64
CA PHE A 183 4.17 -20.03 12.57
C PHE A 183 3.61 -19.01 11.58
N THR A 184 4.05 -17.75 11.65
CA THR A 184 3.53 -16.69 10.78
C THR A 184 3.73 -17.01 9.30
N PHE A 185 4.93 -17.48 8.92
CA PHE A 185 5.20 -17.80 7.52
C PHE A 185 4.43 -19.04 7.03
N GLU A 186 4.32 -20.08 7.87
CA GLU A 186 3.49 -21.24 7.58
C GLU A 186 2.02 -20.83 7.41
N PHE A 187 1.50 -20.04 8.35
CA PHE A 187 0.12 -19.58 8.39
C PHE A 187 -0.25 -18.67 7.22
N LEU A 188 0.64 -17.77 6.79
CA LEU A 188 0.39 -16.92 5.62
C LEU A 188 0.39 -17.73 4.31
N SER A 189 1.18 -18.80 4.24
CA SER A 189 1.19 -19.74 3.11
C SER A 189 -0.04 -20.65 3.09
N ASP A 190 -0.51 -21.06 4.27
CA ASP A 190 -1.73 -21.84 4.43
C ASP A 190 -2.46 -21.47 5.73
N THR A 191 -3.44 -20.58 5.63
CA THR A 191 -4.25 -20.14 6.77
C THR A 191 -5.11 -21.26 7.37
N SER A 192 -5.23 -22.40 6.67
CA SER A 192 -5.92 -23.58 7.20
C SER A 192 -5.01 -24.47 8.04
N MET A 193 -3.69 -24.24 8.02
CA MET A 193 -2.67 -25.05 8.69
C MET A 193 -2.84 -26.55 8.41
N GLY A 194 -3.02 -26.90 7.13
CA GLY A 194 -3.20 -28.28 6.67
C GLY A 194 -4.59 -28.88 6.89
N ASN A 195 -5.57 -28.11 7.38
CA ASN A 195 -6.94 -28.59 7.58
C ASN A 195 -7.80 -28.58 6.30
N ALA A 196 -7.26 -28.09 5.19
CA ALA A 196 -7.93 -28.03 3.90
C ALA A 196 -7.37 -29.05 2.88
N ASN A 197 -8.16 -29.31 1.83
CA ASN A 197 -7.68 -30.04 0.65
C ASN A 197 -6.85 -29.09 -0.22
N GLY A 198 -5.56 -28.99 0.08
CA GLY A 198 -4.63 -28.03 -0.53
C GLY A 198 -4.43 -26.79 0.33
N THR A 199 -3.54 -25.90 -0.09
CA THR A 199 -3.19 -24.71 0.67
C THR A 199 -4.23 -23.59 0.50
N VAL A 200 -4.47 -22.83 1.58
CA VAL A 200 -5.34 -21.65 1.58
C VAL A 200 -4.52 -20.41 1.96
N PRO A 201 -3.77 -19.80 1.01
CA PRO A 201 -2.86 -18.70 1.32
C PRO A 201 -3.61 -17.42 1.71
N ALA A 202 -3.02 -16.62 2.59
CA ALA A 202 -3.49 -15.29 2.92
C ALA A 202 -3.31 -14.35 1.71
N PRO A 203 -4.38 -13.87 1.05
CA PRO A 203 -4.22 -13.20 -0.24
C PRO A 203 -3.45 -11.87 -0.16
N LYS A 204 -3.55 -11.15 0.98
CA LYS A 204 -2.91 -9.84 1.17
C LYS A 204 -1.38 -9.92 1.14
N TYR A 205 -0.78 -10.93 1.77
CA TYR A 205 0.69 -11.06 1.88
C TYR A 205 1.26 -12.15 0.98
N ARG A 206 0.47 -12.62 0.02
CA ARG A 206 0.84 -13.73 -0.85
C ARG A 206 2.14 -13.48 -1.60
N SER A 207 2.37 -12.24 -2.07
CA SER A 207 3.60 -11.92 -2.80
C SER A 207 4.87 -12.15 -2.00
N GLN A 208 4.80 -11.98 -0.68
CA GLN A 208 5.86 -12.18 0.30
C GLN A 208 5.92 -13.65 0.73
N SER A 209 4.79 -14.27 1.08
CA SER A 209 4.75 -15.66 1.53
C SER A 209 5.15 -16.65 0.43
N ASP A 210 4.83 -16.37 -0.85
CA ASP A 210 5.29 -17.18 -2.00
C ASP A 210 6.83 -17.18 -2.15
N LEU A 211 7.55 -16.23 -1.54
CA LEU A 211 9.01 -16.22 -1.52
C LEU A 211 9.56 -17.19 -0.46
N VAL A 212 8.79 -17.55 0.57
CA VAL A 212 9.25 -18.39 1.67
C VAL A 212 8.93 -19.84 1.35
N SER A 213 9.96 -20.67 1.27
CA SER A 213 9.82 -22.12 1.08
C SER A 213 9.66 -22.83 2.43
N GLU A 214 10.39 -22.39 3.45
CA GLU A 214 10.34 -22.94 4.81
C GLU A 214 10.81 -21.89 5.82
N ALA A 215 10.24 -21.92 7.02
CA ALA A 215 10.71 -21.14 8.17
C ALA A 215 10.72 -22.06 9.40
N SER A 216 11.79 -22.00 10.21
CA SER A 216 11.92 -22.85 11.40
C SER A 216 12.69 -22.14 12.51
N ALA A 217 12.23 -22.29 13.76
CA ALA A 217 12.96 -21.83 14.93
C ALA A 217 14.22 -22.66 15.15
N LEU A 218 15.37 -21.99 15.33
CA LEU A 218 16.64 -22.59 15.77
C LEU A 218 16.86 -22.46 17.28
N GLY A 219 16.07 -21.60 17.92
CA GLY A 219 16.06 -21.32 19.36
C GLY A 219 15.02 -20.23 19.64
N ALA A 220 15.00 -19.67 20.85
CA ALA A 220 13.98 -18.68 21.21
C ALA A 220 14.03 -17.40 20.35
N ARG A 221 15.20 -17.00 19.85
CA ARG A 221 15.42 -15.74 19.11
C ARG A 221 15.95 -15.92 17.69
N GLU A 222 16.39 -17.11 17.30
CA GLU A 222 16.95 -17.35 15.98
C GLU A 222 15.97 -18.14 15.11
N CYS A 223 15.65 -17.62 13.93
CA CYS A 223 14.80 -18.29 12.94
C CYS A 223 15.60 -18.52 11.65
N ARG A 224 15.57 -19.74 11.11
CA ARG A 224 16.06 -20.04 9.76
C ARG A 224 14.90 -19.86 8.78
N ILE A 225 15.12 -19.10 7.71
CA ILE A 225 14.14 -18.89 6.64
C ILE A 225 14.78 -19.24 5.29
N ASP A 226 14.21 -20.21 4.61
CA ASP A 226 14.60 -20.66 3.28
C ASP A 226 13.71 -19.99 2.22
N LEU A 227 14.32 -19.29 1.26
CA LEU A 227 13.65 -18.39 0.33
C LEU A 227 13.89 -18.78 -1.13
N ALA A 228 12.88 -18.59 -1.98
CA ALA A 228 12.90 -18.75 -3.43
C ALA A 228 12.97 -17.37 -4.11
N ALA A 229 14.14 -16.74 -4.06
CA ALA A 229 14.39 -15.40 -4.61
C ALA A 229 15.77 -15.33 -5.28
N SER A 230 15.85 -14.67 -6.44
CA SER A 230 17.09 -14.54 -7.22
C SER A 230 17.97 -13.33 -6.83
N SER A 231 17.64 -12.62 -5.75
CA SER A 231 18.46 -11.53 -5.18
C SER A 231 18.15 -11.36 -3.69
N LEU A 232 19.14 -10.88 -2.92
CA LEU A 232 19.00 -10.70 -1.47
C LEU A 232 18.05 -9.54 -1.12
N GLU A 233 18.00 -8.48 -1.95
CA GLU A 233 17.04 -7.37 -1.78
C GLU A 233 15.58 -7.86 -1.88
N VAL A 234 15.29 -8.71 -2.87
CA VAL A 234 13.97 -9.34 -2.99
C VAL A 234 13.72 -10.30 -1.85
N ALA A 235 14.69 -11.13 -1.49
CA ALA A 235 14.55 -12.09 -0.41
C ALA A 235 14.17 -11.41 0.92
N ALA A 236 14.79 -10.26 1.23
CA ALA A 236 14.47 -9.47 2.41
C ALA A 236 13.02 -8.92 2.42
N SER A 237 12.38 -8.76 1.25
CA SER A 237 10.98 -8.33 1.18
C SER A 237 9.98 -9.33 1.80
N ALA A 238 10.38 -10.59 1.97
CA ALA A 238 9.58 -11.58 2.69
C ALA A 238 9.39 -11.20 4.17
N PHE A 239 10.32 -10.44 4.75
CA PHE A 239 10.32 -10.05 6.17
C PHE A 239 9.38 -8.88 6.48
N THR A 240 8.75 -8.29 5.46
CA THR A 240 7.85 -7.13 5.61
C THR A 240 6.37 -7.55 5.71
N VAL A 241 6.10 -8.62 6.45
CA VAL A 241 4.75 -9.11 6.78
C VAL A 241 4.51 -8.93 8.27
N PRO A 242 3.26 -8.66 8.72
CA PRO A 242 2.96 -8.57 10.13
C PRO A 242 3.22 -9.92 10.80
N LEU A 243 3.93 -9.89 11.92
CA LEU A 243 4.09 -11.06 12.77
C LEU A 243 2.77 -11.36 13.48
N LEU A 244 2.37 -12.62 13.50
CA LEU A 244 1.09 -13.07 14.06
C LEU A 244 1.34 -13.93 15.31
N PRO A 245 0.69 -13.62 16.46
CA PRO A 245 0.82 -14.42 17.67
C PRO A 245 0.27 -15.83 17.48
N GLU A 246 1.11 -16.86 17.59
CA GLU A 246 0.72 -18.26 17.36
C GLU A 246 -0.49 -18.67 18.22
N HIS A 247 -0.45 -18.28 19.50
CA HIS A 247 -1.47 -18.62 20.50
C HIS A 247 -2.86 -18.03 20.19
N VAL A 248 -2.94 -16.96 19.41
CA VAL A 248 -4.21 -16.31 19.02
C VAL A 248 -4.70 -16.82 17.67
N TRP A 249 -3.78 -16.94 16.70
CA TRP A 249 -4.14 -17.18 15.30
C TRP A 249 -4.38 -18.65 14.98
N THR A 250 -3.79 -19.57 15.73
CA THR A 250 -4.07 -21.01 15.61
C THR A 250 -5.57 -21.34 15.75
N GLU A 251 -6.29 -20.59 16.59
CA GLU A 251 -7.74 -20.77 16.80
C GLU A 251 -8.59 -20.31 15.61
N GLN A 252 -8.02 -19.63 14.61
CA GLN A 252 -8.74 -19.05 13.48
C GLN A 252 -8.59 -19.87 12.17
N THR A 253 -7.98 -21.06 12.25
CA THR A 253 -7.65 -21.91 11.09
C THR A 253 -8.84 -22.65 10.48
N GLU A 254 -10.00 -22.65 11.15
CA GLU A 254 -11.19 -23.38 10.71
C GLU A 254 -11.66 -22.95 9.31
N LEU A 255 -11.95 -23.94 8.45
CA LEU A 255 -12.57 -23.69 7.15
C LEU A 255 -14.03 -23.29 7.30
N VAL A 256 -14.36 -22.11 6.77
CA VAL A 256 -15.74 -21.63 6.65
C VAL A 256 -16.37 -22.16 5.36
N ARG A 257 -15.58 -22.26 4.28
CA ARG A 257 -15.91 -22.94 3.02
C ARG A 257 -14.62 -23.26 2.25
N GLU A 258 -14.75 -23.90 1.09
CA GLU A 258 -13.63 -24.19 0.20
C GLU A 258 -12.80 -22.91 -0.07
N TYR A 259 -11.50 -22.97 0.20
CA TYR A 259 -10.54 -21.87 0.09
C TYR A 259 -10.85 -20.62 0.94
N LEU A 260 -11.62 -20.75 2.02
CA LEU A 260 -11.90 -19.67 2.96
C LEU A 260 -11.86 -20.14 4.40
N THR A 261 -10.89 -19.65 5.18
CA THR A 261 -10.76 -19.86 6.62
C THR A 261 -11.39 -18.73 7.41
N ARG A 262 -11.67 -19.00 8.68
CA ARG A 262 -12.16 -18.00 9.64
C ARG A 262 -11.18 -16.84 9.79
N ALA A 263 -9.88 -17.12 9.78
CA ALA A 263 -8.81 -16.12 9.85
C ALA A 263 -8.94 -15.00 8.83
N MET A 264 -9.42 -15.28 7.61
CA MET A 264 -9.53 -14.27 6.55
C MET A 264 -10.74 -13.33 6.68
N ILE A 265 -11.76 -13.72 7.45
CA ILE A 265 -13.01 -12.97 7.61
C ILE A 265 -13.26 -12.52 9.06
N TRP A 266 -12.44 -12.97 10.00
CA TRP A 266 -12.52 -12.58 11.39
C TRP A 266 -12.24 -11.09 11.54
N GLU A 267 -13.12 -10.33 12.20
CA GLU A 267 -12.94 -8.88 12.35
C GLU A 267 -11.78 -8.52 13.29
N ASN A 268 -11.28 -9.46 14.11
CA ASN A 268 -10.20 -9.23 15.07
C ASN A 268 -10.44 -7.98 15.95
N ARG A 269 -11.61 -7.91 16.60
CA ARG A 269 -12.06 -6.68 17.26
C ARG A 269 -11.17 -6.22 18.41
N GLN A 270 -10.49 -7.16 19.08
CA GLN A 270 -9.52 -6.95 20.15
C GLN A 270 -8.18 -7.52 19.69
N PRO A 271 -7.46 -6.81 18.82
CA PRO A 271 -6.21 -7.31 18.27
C PRO A 271 -5.16 -7.44 19.36
N VAL A 272 -4.54 -8.61 19.44
CA VAL A 272 -3.23 -8.78 20.10
C VAL A 272 -2.19 -8.69 19.00
N GLY A 273 -1.30 -7.71 19.11
CA GLY A 273 -0.17 -7.53 18.21
C GLY A 273 1.07 -7.13 18.98
N SER A 274 2.05 -6.57 18.28
CA SER A 274 3.38 -6.23 18.80
C SER A 274 3.79 -4.80 18.49
N GLY A 275 2.91 -4.05 17.81
CA GLY A 275 3.16 -2.69 17.36
C GLY A 275 3.33 -1.68 18.49
N PRO A 276 3.74 -0.45 18.16
CA PRO A 276 3.98 0.63 19.13
C PRO A 276 2.73 1.11 19.88
N PHE A 277 1.54 0.66 19.45
CA PHE A 277 0.28 0.95 20.13
C PHE A 277 -0.53 -0.32 20.38
N VAL A 278 -1.17 -0.37 21.54
CA VAL A 278 -2.19 -1.35 21.92
C VAL A 278 -3.58 -0.80 21.61
N PHE A 279 -4.49 -1.67 21.18
CA PHE A 279 -5.89 -1.29 21.05
C PHE A 279 -6.54 -1.07 22.42
N GLU A 280 -7.18 0.09 22.63
CA GLU A 280 -7.92 0.37 23.86
C GLU A 280 -9.43 0.22 23.65
N SER A 281 -10.00 1.00 22.73
CA SER A 281 -11.45 1.01 22.55
C SER A 281 -11.86 1.46 21.15
N ALA A 282 -13.10 1.15 20.78
CA ALA A 282 -13.71 1.72 19.59
C ALA A 282 -15.23 1.76 19.69
N THR A 283 -15.79 2.81 19.12
CA THR A 283 -17.20 2.92 18.81
C THR A 283 -17.38 2.76 17.31
N ARG A 284 -18.05 1.68 16.90
CA ARG A 284 -18.21 1.31 15.49
C ARG A 284 -18.89 2.45 14.72
N GLY A 285 -18.24 2.94 13.68
CA GLY A 285 -18.71 4.06 12.86
C GLY A 285 -18.27 5.44 13.36
N GLU A 286 -17.70 5.55 14.57
CA GLU A 286 -17.50 6.83 15.23
C GLU A 286 -16.04 7.07 15.64
N SER A 287 -15.40 6.16 16.36
CA SER A 287 -14.05 6.39 16.86
C SER A 287 -13.28 5.12 17.19
N VAL A 288 -11.95 5.26 17.26
CA VAL A 288 -11.04 4.24 17.81
C VAL A 288 -9.91 4.94 18.56
N THR A 289 -9.58 4.43 19.75
CA THR A 289 -8.46 4.91 20.56
C THR A 289 -7.45 3.81 20.74
N LEU A 290 -6.18 4.16 20.56
CA LEU A 290 -5.04 3.31 20.79
C LEU A 290 -4.17 3.93 21.89
N GLN A 291 -3.57 3.09 22.72
CA GLN A 291 -2.68 3.50 23.81
C GLN A 291 -1.26 3.08 23.47
N ARG A 292 -0.27 3.93 23.75
CA ARG A 292 1.13 3.61 23.49
C ARG A 292 1.53 2.35 24.27
N PHE A 293 2.26 1.46 23.62
CA PHE A 293 2.84 0.30 24.27
C PHE A 293 4.20 0.68 24.86
N ASP A 294 4.27 0.96 26.16
CA ASP A 294 5.52 1.44 26.80
C ASP A 294 6.63 0.38 26.86
N ASP A 295 6.29 -0.90 26.80
CA ASP A 295 7.25 -2.01 26.71
C ASP A 295 7.77 -2.25 25.27
N HIS A 296 7.30 -1.46 24.30
CA HIS A 296 7.78 -1.52 22.92
C HIS A 296 9.27 -1.19 22.84
N PHE A 297 10.01 -1.91 21.99
CA PHE A 297 11.47 -1.78 21.91
C PHE A 297 11.95 -0.37 21.51
N LEU A 298 11.13 0.44 20.84
CA LEU A 298 11.47 1.85 20.56
C LEU A 298 11.44 2.75 21.81
N ARG A 299 10.77 2.34 22.89
CA ARG A 299 10.63 3.11 24.13
C ARG A 299 11.60 2.68 25.23
N ARG A 300 12.17 1.47 25.13
CA ARG A 300 13.07 0.93 26.15
C ARG A 300 14.40 1.70 26.15
N GLU A 301 14.85 2.16 27.32
CA GLU A 301 16.12 2.88 27.48
C GLU A 301 17.34 2.02 27.08
N SER A 302 17.27 0.69 27.27
CA SER A 302 18.30 -0.27 26.87
C SER A 302 18.55 -0.31 25.36
N ASP A 303 17.58 0.18 24.58
CA ASP A 303 17.58 0.18 23.13
C ASP A 303 17.83 1.59 22.56
N ALA A 304 18.12 2.59 23.40
CA ALA A 304 18.41 3.97 22.99
C ALA A 304 19.73 4.12 22.20
N GLU A 305 20.51 3.05 22.08
CA GLU A 305 21.78 2.98 21.34
C GLU A 305 21.69 1.98 20.16
N PHE A 306 20.59 1.99 19.40
CA PHE A 306 20.55 1.25 18.13
C PHE A 306 21.71 1.71 17.22
N ASP A 307 22.58 0.79 16.82
CA ASP A 307 23.62 1.03 15.80
C ASP A 307 23.09 0.71 14.37
N ASP A 308 21.78 0.87 14.18
CA ASP A 308 21.04 0.50 12.97
C ASP A 308 20.07 1.62 12.53
N PRO A 309 19.41 1.51 11.35
CA PRO A 309 18.49 2.53 10.84
C PRO A 309 17.27 2.83 11.73
N VAL A 310 16.96 1.97 12.70
CA VAL A 310 15.85 2.13 13.66
C VAL A 310 16.15 3.20 14.70
N SER A 311 17.42 3.54 14.93
CA SER A 311 17.87 4.62 15.82
C SER A 311 17.12 5.94 15.64
N GLN A 312 16.73 6.28 14.40
CA GLN A 312 15.96 7.49 14.11
C GLN A 312 14.56 7.51 14.76
N PHE A 313 14.02 6.34 15.14
CA PHE A 313 12.73 6.17 15.79
C PHE A 313 12.86 5.91 17.29
N ALA A 314 14.07 5.95 17.87
CA ALA A 314 14.25 5.79 19.31
C ALA A 314 13.41 6.83 20.08
N GLY A 315 12.76 6.39 21.15
CA GLY A 315 11.80 7.16 21.93
C GLY A 315 10.45 7.41 21.25
N ALA A 316 10.20 6.90 20.03
CA ALA A 316 8.85 6.91 19.45
C ALA A 316 7.95 5.91 20.17
N PRO A 317 6.62 6.14 20.17
CA PRO A 317 5.93 7.41 19.90
C PRO A 317 6.11 8.43 21.03
N ARG A 318 6.09 9.73 20.70
CA ARG A 318 6.19 10.85 21.67
C ARG A 318 4.84 11.33 22.21
N TYR A 319 3.83 10.47 22.17
CA TYR A 319 2.51 10.75 22.69
C TYR A 319 1.93 9.48 23.35
N GLU A 320 1.12 9.64 24.39
CA GLU A 320 0.60 8.53 25.20
C GLU A 320 -0.57 7.81 24.54
N SER A 321 -1.49 8.56 23.90
CA SER A 321 -2.64 8.01 23.19
C SER A 321 -2.77 8.55 21.77
N LEU A 322 -3.41 7.75 20.93
CA LEU A 322 -3.75 8.08 19.54
C LEU A 322 -5.25 7.85 19.34
N SER A 323 -5.99 8.94 19.13
CA SER A 323 -7.44 8.92 19.00
C SER A 323 -7.83 9.26 17.57
N PHE A 324 -8.64 8.40 16.97
CA PHE A 324 -9.19 8.62 15.65
C PHE A 324 -10.68 8.87 15.73
N THR A 325 -11.14 9.98 15.16
CA THR A 325 -12.56 10.36 15.08
C THR A 325 -13.04 10.34 13.65
N VAL A 326 -14.13 9.64 13.38
CA VAL A 326 -14.74 9.52 12.06
C VAL A 326 -15.57 10.76 11.76
N THR A 327 -15.25 11.42 10.66
CA THR A 327 -15.95 12.59 10.13
C THR A 327 -16.65 12.25 8.81
N PRO A 328 -17.81 12.85 8.51
CA PRO A 328 -18.59 12.51 7.33
C PRO A 328 -18.05 13.10 6.02
N SER A 329 -17.16 14.09 6.07
CA SER A 329 -16.60 14.78 4.89
C SER A 329 -15.32 15.54 5.21
N SER A 330 -14.59 15.93 4.17
CA SER A 330 -13.40 16.77 4.23
C SER A 330 -13.68 18.11 4.93
N ALA A 331 -14.80 18.75 4.57
CA ALA A 331 -15.25 20.01 5.16
C ALA A 331 -15.48 19.93 6.68
N ALA A 332 -16.06 18.82 7.17
CA ALA A 332 -16.29 18.60 8.59
C ALA A 332 -14.98 18.29 9.34
N ALA A 333 -14.07 17.54 8.71
CA ALA A 333 -12.75 17.28 9.28
C ALA A 333 -11.94 18.57 9.44
N ILE A 334 -11.93 19.43 8.42
CA ILE A 334 -11.26 20.74 8.47
C ILE A 334 -11.87 21.61 9.57
N GLU A 335 -13.20 21.65 9.70
CA GLU A 335 -13.88 22.42 10.75
C GLU A 335 -13.43 22.03 12.16
N LEU A 336 -13.30 20.74 12.45
CA LEU A 336 -12.79 20.28 13.75
C LEU A 336 -11.34 20.68 14.02
N VAL A 337 -10.50 20.73 12.99
CA VAL A 337 -9.13 21.25 13.12
C VAL A 337 -9.14 22.77 13.30
N GLU A 338 -9.99 23.50 12.57
CA GLU A 338 -10.17 24.96 12.72
C GLU A 338 -10.62 25.36 14.14
N GLU A 339 -11.41 24.53 14.79
CA GLU A 339 -11.89 24.70 16.16
C GLU A 339 -10.88 24.26 17.23
N GLY A 340 -9.79 23.58 16.84
CA GLY A 340 -8.77 23.04 17.74
C GLY A 340 -9.19 21.74 18.44
N ASP A 341 -10.26 21.09 17.99
CA ASP A 341 -10.72 19.81 18.54
C ASP A 341 -9.87 18.63 18.01
N MET A 342 -9.29 18.77 16.81
CA MET A 342 -8.45 17.76 16.17
C MET A 342 -7.09 18.34 15.79
N ASP A 343 -6.00 17.60 16.04
CA ASP A 343 -4.65 18.04 15.69
C ASP A 343 -4.40 17.97 14.18
N ILE A 344 -4.93 16.95 13.52
CA ILE A 344 -4.67 16.68 12.10
C ILE A 344 -5.75 15.81 11.44
N VAL A 345 -5.92 15.95 10.13
CA VAL A 345 -6.72 15.02 9.31
C VAL A 345 -5.84 13.87 8.78
N GLY A 346 -6.10 12.64 9.22
CA GLY A 346 -5.36 11.44 8.81
C GLY A 346 -5.85 10.77 7.52
N SER A 347 -6.94 11.27 6.93
CA SER A 347 -7.44 10.86 5.60
C SER A 347 -7.11 11.92 4.55
N THR A 348 -6.99 11.54 3.29
CA THR A 348 -6.79 12.54 2.23
C THR A 348 -8.05 13.39 2.07
N LEU A 349 -7.90 14.71 2.06
CA LEU A 349 -8.97 15.65 1.77
C LEU A 349 -9.37 15.57 0.30
N GLU A 350 -10.63 15.85 0.01
CA GLU A 350 -11.10 16.15 -1.34
C GLU A 350 -10.43 17.45 -1.84
N SER A 351 -10.05 17.49 -3.12
CA SER A 351 -9.22 18.57 -3.67
C SER A 351 -9.91 19.93 -3.65
N ASP A 352 -11.24 19.96 -3.77
CA ASP A 352 -12.05 21.16 -3.78
C ASP A 352 -12.11 21.86 -2.41
N GLU A 353 -11.73 21.16 -1.33
CA GLU A 353 -11.56 21.72 0.01
C GLU A 353 -10.15 22.28 0.28
N ALA A 354 -9.15 21.98 -0.56
CA ALA A 354 -7.80 22.52 -0.39
C ALA A 354 -7.75 24.07 -0.36
N PRO A 355 -8.52 24.80 -1.19
CA PRO A 355 -8.62 26.26 -1.09
C PRO A 355 -9.20 26.76 0.23
N ARG A 356 -10.03 25.98 0.93
CA ARG A 356 -10.55 26.33 2.27
C ARG A 356 -9.42 26.23 3.29
N ALA A 357 -8.77 25.07 3.36
CA ALA A 357 -7.65 24.84 4.27
C ALA A 357 -6.53 25.89 4.08
N ASN A 358 -6.17 26.19 2.83
CA ASN A 358 -5.11 27.17 2.52
C ASN A 358 -5.48 28.63 2.85
N ARG A 359 -6.77 28.95 3.02
CA ARG A 359 -7.26 30.29 3.39
C ARG A 359 -7.50 30.46 4.90
N SER A 360 -7.42 29.37 5.66
CA SER A 360 -7.61 29.39 7.10
C SER A 360 -6.35 29.92 7.80
N ASP A 361 -6.54 30.72 8.85
CA ASP A 361 -5.44 31.16 9.72
C ASP A 361 -5.12 30.11 10.81
N SER A 362 -6.04 29.15 11.04
CA SER A 362 -5.92 28.10 12.06
C SER A 362 -5.44 26.76 11.50
N VAL A 363 -5.47 26.58 10.18
CA VAL A 363 -5.10 25.32 9.52
C VAL A 363 -3.97 25.55 8.53
N ARG A 364 -3.01 24.61 8.51
CA ARG A 364 -2.00 24.49 7.47
C ARG A 364 -2.33 23.30 6.58
N LEU A 365 -2.47 23.53 5.28
CA LEU A 365 -2.56 22.47 4.27
C LEU A 365 -1.16 21.87 4.06
N LEU A 366 -1.05 20.55 4.16
CA LEU A 366 0.12 19.79 3.74
C LEU A 366 -0.24 18.93 2.53
N VAL A 367 0.67 18.87 1.58
CA VAL A 367 0.57 18.05 0.37
C VAL A 367 1.64 16.97 0.43
N GLY A 368 1.25 15.73 0.22
CA GLY A 368 2.13 14.58 0.22
C GLY A 368 2.05 13.77 -1.07
N ASP A 369 2.99 12.85 -1.21
CA ASP A 369 3.09 12.03 -2.41
C ASP A 369 1.81 11.22 -2.68
N PRO A 370 1.43 11.04 -3.96
CA PRO A 370 0.36 10.14 -4.34
C PRO A 370 0.59 8.71 -3.85
N ARG A 371 -0.48 8.08 -3.36
CA ARG A 371 -0.46 6.68 -2.90
C ARG A 371 -1.21 5.74 -3.81
N GLU A 372 -2.09 6.30 -4.63
CA GLU A 372 -2.98 5.61 -5.53
C GLU A 372 -3.06 6.36 -6.85
N PHE A 373 -3.68 5.72 -7.82
CA PHE A 373 -3.92 6.31 -9.12
C PHE A 373 -5.24 5.81 -9.68
N TYR A 374 -5.89 6.67 -10.44
CA TYR A 374 -7.11 6.32 -11.14
C TYR A 374 -6.79 5.63 -12.46
N ILE A 375 -7.55 4.57 -12.74
CA ILE A 375 -7.49 3.85 -14.01
C ILE A 375 -8.87 3.74 -14.65
N VAL A 376 -8.89 3.75 -15.98
CA VAL A 376 -10.01 3.22 -16.75
C VAL A 376 -9.63 1.82 -17.21
N GLY A 377 -10.21 0.81 -16.57
CA GLY A 377 -10.00 -0.60 -16.87
C GLY A 377 -10.82 -1.10 -18.05
N PHE A 378 -10.21 -1.84 -18.97
CA PHE A 378 -10.93 -2.43 -20.10
C PHE A 378 -11.12 -3.93 -19.93
N ASN A 379 -12.36 -4.40 -20.06
CA ASN A 379 -12.63 -5.83 -20.12
C ASN A 379 -12.29 -6.37 -21.52
N THR A 380 -11.07 -6.90 -21.68
CA THR A 380 -10.53 -7.38 -22.96
C THR A 380 -11.16 -8.68 -23.43
N ARG A 381 -12.13 -9.23 -22.69
CA ARG A 381 -12.96 -10.37 -23.08
C ARG A 381 -14.22 -9.97 -23.85
N ARG A 382 -14.48 -8.67 -24.02
CA ARG A 382 -15.67 -8.15 -24.72
C ARG A 382 -15.29 -7.35 -25.97
N THR A 383 -15.87 -7.69 -27.11
CA THR A 383 -15.73 -6.89 -28.35
C THR A 383 -16.44 -5.54 -28.17
N PRO A 384 -15.89 -4.41 -28.68
CA PRO A 384 -14.63 -4.26 -29.43
C PRO A 384 -13.37 -4.08 -28.57
N LEU A 385 -13.50 -4.12 -27.23
CA LEU A 385 -12.39 -3.99 -26.29
C LEU A 385 -11.40 -5.15 -26.32
N THR A 386 -11.64 -6.21 -27.11
CA THR A 386 -10.64 -7.26 -27.40
C THR A 386 -9.45 -6.72 -28.19
N ASN A 387 -9.65 -5.70 -29.04
CA ASN A 387 -8.60 -5.12 -29.88
C ASN A 387 -7.79 -4.03 -29.15
N PRO A 388 -6.46 -4.18 -28.97
CA PRO A 388 -5.64 -3.17 -28.31
C PRO A 388 -5.65 -1.81 -29.03
N ARG A 389 -5.78 -1.75 -30.36
CA ARG A 389 -5.85 -0.47 -31.09
C ARG A 389 -7.10 0.33 -30.76
N PHE A 390 -8.21 -0.35 -30.46
CA PHE A 390 -9.43 0.31 -29.99
C PHE A 390 -9.24 0.89 -28.60
N ARG A 391 -8.58 0.15 -27.72
CA ARG A 391 -8.29 0.61 -26.34
C ARG A 391 -7.29 1.77 -26.34
N GLN A 392 -6.28 1.74 -27.20
CA GLN A 392 -5.39 2.89 -27.43
C GLN A 392 -6.16 4.13 -27.94
N ALA A 393 -7.08 3.94 -28.89
CA ALA A 393 -7.93 5.03 -29.38
C ALA A 393 -8.81 5.62 -28.26
N LEU A 394 -9.35 4.78 -27.37
CA LEU A 394 -10.07 5.23 -26.17
C LEU A 394 -9.15 5.96 -25.17
N GLY A 395 -7.96 5.43 -24.91
CA GLY A 395 -6.99 6.02 -24.00
C GLY A 395 -6.54 7.43 -24.39
N ARG A 396 -6.56 7.75 -25.69
CA ARG A 396 -6.32 9.11 -26.20
C ARG A 396 -7.45 10.09 -25.91
N LEU A 397 -8.66 9.62 -25.59
CA LEU A 397 -9.80 10.49 -25.29
C LEU A 397 -9.78 11.03 -23.85
N PHE A 398 -8.79 10.63 -23.05
CA PHE A 398 -8.58 11.17 -21.71
C PHE A 398 -7.58 12.32 -21.80
N ASP A 399 -8.09 13.55 -21.71
CA ASP A 399 -7.27 14.73 -21.46
C ASP A 399 -6.83 14.71 -19.98
N ARG A 400 -5.65 14.14 -19.73
CA ARG A 400 -5.16 13.94 -18.36
C ARG A 400 -4.75 15.24 -17.71
N GLU A 401 -4.32 16.22 -18.49
CA GLU A 401 -3.95 17.54 -17.98
C GLU A 401 -5.20 18.29 -17.55
N ALA A 402 -6.25 18.31 -18.40
CA ALA A 402 -7.54 18.88 -18.01
C ALA A 402 -8.15 18.13 -16.81
N ILE A 403 -8.07 16.80 -16.75
CA ILE A 403 -8.55 16.03 -15.60
C ILE A 403 -7.80 16.44 -14.32
N ALA A 404 -6.47 16.53 -14.35
CA ALA A 404 -5.69 16.93 -13.19
C ALA A 404 -6.03 18.36 -12.74
N GLN A 405 -6.22 19.29 -13.68
CA GLN A 405 -6.50 20.70 -13.36
C GLN A 405 -7.96 20.95 -12.94
N GLU A 406 -8.93 20.35 -13.62
CA GLU A 406 -10.35 20.68 -13.44
C GLU A 406 -11.09 19.76 -12.47
N ILE A 407 -10.67 18.49 -12.35
CA ILE A 407 -11.32 17.53 -11.46
C ILE A 407 -10.60 17.44 -10.11
N PHE A 408 -9.27 17.56 -10.12
CA PHE A 408 -8.44 17.50 -8.92
C PHE A 408 -7.91 18.86 -8.48
N ASP A 409 -8.42 19.96 -9.04
CA ASP A 409 -8.03 21.34 -8.68
C ASP A 409 -6.50 21.60 -8.76
N GLY A 410 -5.82 20.88 -9.65
CA GLY A 410 -4.36 20.91 -9.79
C GLY A 410 -3.58 20.00 -8.83
N TYR A 411 -4.24 19.33 -7.89
CA TYR A 411 -3.64 18.40 -6.91
C TYR A 411 -3.60 16.95 -7.43
N ALA A 412 -3.21 16.77 -8.68
CA ALA A 412 -2.95 15.46 -9.25
C ALA A 412 -1.89 15.51 -10.34
N PHE A 413 -1.10 14.44 -10.44
CA PHE A 413 -0.12 14.28 -11.50
C PHE A 413 -0.69 13.44 -12.66
N PRO A 414 -0.78 13.98 -13.88
CA PRO A 414 -1.16 13.20 -15.06
C PRO A 414 -0.09 12.14 -15.40
N SER A 415 -0.52 10.95 -15.83
CA SER A 415 0.40 9.88 -16.22
C SER A 415 -0.26 8.81 -17.08
N ASP A 416 0.54 8.07 -17.85
CA ASP A 416 0.13 6.89 -18.62
C ASP A 416 0.57 5.57 -17.99
N THR A 417 1.45 5.62 -16.98
CA THR A 417 2.08 4.44 -16.42
C THR A 417 1.59 4.16 -15.01
N PRO A 418 1.43 2.87 -14.62
CA PRO A 418 1.02 2.49 -13.26
C PRO A 418 2.13 2.65 -12.20
N LEU A 419 3.22 3.33 -12.54
CA LEU A 419 4.23 3.78 -11.59
C LEU A 419 4.23 5.30 -11.58
N TYR A 420 4.13 5.88 -10.38
CA TYR A 420 4.43 7.29 -10.13
C TYR A 420 5.90 7.57 -10.47
N ASP A 421 6.22 8.81 -10.82
CA ASP A 421 7.54 9.22 -11.32
C ASP A 421 8.70 8.63 -10.49
N GLY A 422 9.82 8.32 -11.15
CA GLY A 422 11.01 7.82 -10.48
C GLY A 422 11.87 6.86 -11.30
N LYS A 423 12.85 6.24 -10.62
CA LYS A 423 13.96 5.47 -11.21
C LYS A 423 13.58 4.33 -12.18
N TYR A 424 12.33 3.87 -12.13
CA TYR A 424 11.84 2.75 -12.95
C TYR A 424 10.98 3.16 -14.15
N VAL A 425 10.50 4.41 -14.21
CA VAL A 425 9.81 4.92 -15.39
C VAL A 425 10.89 5.26 -16.43
N PRO A 426 10.85 4.67 -17.64
CA PRO A 426 11.82 5.00 -18.67
C PRO A 426 11.52 6.37 -19.29
N ASP A 427 12.56 7.10 -19.71
CA ASP A 427 12.47 8.47 -20.22
C ASP A 427 11.43 8.65 -21.34
N ASP A 428 11.21 7.64 -22.19
CA ASP A 428 10.22 7.65 -23.27
C ASP A 428 8.76 7.52 -22.81
N LEU A 429 8.53 7.22 -21.52
CA LEU A 429 7.22 7.14 -20.88
C LEU A 429 7.05 8.15 -19.75
N THR A 430 8.05 8.99 -19.49
CA THR A 430 7.91 10.12 -18.56
C THR A 430 6.89 11.09 -19.14
N TRP A 431 5.95 11.53 -18.32
CA TRP A 431 4.91 12.46 -18.76
C TRP A 431 5.53 13.80 -19.17
N ASP A 432 5.28 14.22 -20.42
CA ASP A 432 5.79 15.48 -20.99
C ASP A 432 4.67 16.42 -21.46
N GLY A 433 3.43 16.15 -21.02
CA GLY A 433 2.21 16.81 -21.49
C GLY A 433 1.49 16.06 -22.61
N THR A 434 2.11 15.05 -23.23
CA THR A 434 1.48 14.23 -24.27
C THR A 434 1.37 12.78 -23.83
N SER A 435 0.20 12.16 -24.03
CA SER A 435 0.06 10.75 -23.67
C SER A 435 0.89 9.83 -24.58
N ALA A 436 1.46 8.77 -24.00
CA ALA A 436 2.28 7.78 -24.68
C ALA A 436 1.50 7.00 -25.75
N VAL A 437 0.16 6.98 -25.69
CA VAL A 437 -0.67 6.42 -26.77
C VAL A 437 -1.01 7.43 -27.85
N GLY A 438 -0.76 8.72 -27.65
CA GLY A 438 -0.99 9.83 -28.58
C GLY A 438 -1.63 11.05 -27.91
N ALA A 439 -1.58 12.20 -28.57
CA ALA A 439 -2.21 13.43 -28.09
C ALA A 439 -3.74 13.32 -27.98
N PHE A 440 -4.29 14.05 -27.02
CA PHE A 440 -5.74 14.24 -26.90
C PHE A 440 -6.28 14.92 -28.17
N PRO A 441 -7.34 14.40 -28.82
CA PRO A 441 -7.91 14.99 -30.01
C PRO A 441 -8.86 16.14 -29.65
N GLY A 442 -8.30 17.19 -29.06
CA GLY A 442 -9.01 18.34 -28.52
C GLY A 442 -8.06 19.28 -27.78
N GLU A 443 -8.60 20.26 -27.06
CA GLU A 443 -7.83 21.23 -26.26
C GLU A 443 -8.62 21.54 -24.97
N GLU A 444 -7.92 21.71 -23.84
CA GLU A 444 -8.50 22.13 -22.56
C GLU A 444 -9.74 21.30 -22.15
N GLY A 445 -9.64 19.97 -22.24
CA GLY A 445 -10.75 19.06 -21.92
C GLY A 445 -11.88 19.01 -22.96
N GLU A 446 -11.92 19.92 -23.93
CA GLU A 446 -12.92 19.95 -24.99
C GLU A 446 -12.54 19.05 -26.16
N LEU A 447 -13.34 18.01 -26.40
CA LEU A 447 -13.11 17.03 -27.46
C LEU A 447 -13.49 17.57 -28.86
N ASP A 448 -12.55 17.54 -29.82
CA ASP A 448 -12.87 17.72 -31.24
C ASP A 448 -13.41 16.39 -31.82
N ALA A 449 -14.72 16.34 -32.05
CA ALA A 449 -15.39 15.15 -32.58
C ALA A 449 -14.84 14.68 -33.94
N THR A 450 -14.32 15.57 -34.79
CA THR A 450 -13.71 15.21 -36.08
C THR A 450 -12.36 14.54 -35.86
N ALA A 451 -11.52 15.12 -35.01
CA ALA A 451 -10.21 14.56 -34.66
C ALA A 451 -10.35 13.23 -33.89
N ALA A 452 -11.32 13.14 -32.98
CA ALA A 452 -11.64 11.91 -32.27
C ALA A 452 -12.07 10.80 -33.26
N LYS A 453 -12.96 11.11 -34.21
CA LYS A 453 -13.35 10.17 -35.28
C LYS A 453 -12.15 9.75 -36.13
N GLN A 454 -11.20 10.65 -36.38
CA GLN A 454 -9.99 10.33 -37.13
C GLN A 454 -9.12 9.31 -36.38
N THR A 455 -8.99 9.44 -35.06
CA THR A 455 -8.26 8.48 -34.21
C THR A 455 -8.77 7.04 -34.38
N PHE A 456 -10.09 6.84 -34.39
CA PHE A 456 -10.67 5.50 -34.63
C PHE A 456 -10.50 5.03 -36.08
N LYS A 457 -10.57 5.93 -37.07
CA LYS A 457 -10.30 5.59 -38.48
C LYS A 457 -8.85 5.12 -38.68
N ASP A 458 -7.89 5.80 -38.06
CA ASP A 458 -6.48 5.41 -38.09
C ASP A 458 -6.24 4.05 -37.42
N ALA A 459 -7.06 3.71 -36.41
CA ALA A 459 -7.11 2.38 -35.80
C ALA A 459 -7.82 1.31 -36.67
N GLY A 460 -8.38 1.69 -37.82
CA GLY A 460 -9.02 0.80 -38.80
C GLY A 460 -10.54 0.66 -38.67
N TYR A 461 -11.19 1.53 -37.91
CA TYR A 461 -12.64 1.53 -37.72
C TYR A 461 -13.36 2.45 -38.73
N ARG A 462 -14.66 2.21 -38.91
CA ARG A 462 -15.51 2.99 -39.83
C ARG A 462 -16.72 3.52 -39.11
N TYR A 463 -17.32 4.56 -39.68
CA TYR A 463 -18.55 5.14 -39.18
C TYR A 463 -19.69 4.90 -40.17
N SER A 464 -20.90 4.70 -39.66
CA SER A 464 -22.13 4.66 -40.45
C SER A 464 -22.43 6.02 -41.08
N SER A 465 -23.40 6.08 -42.00
CA SER A 465 -23.91 7.35 -42.54
C SER A 465 -24.54 8.23 -41.46
N GLU A 466 -24.98 7.65 -40.35
CA GLU A 466 -25.56 8.33 -39.19
C GLU A 466 -24.48 8.79 -38.19
N GLY A 467 -23.20 8.47 -38.45
CA GLY A 467 -22.08 8.91 -37.64
C GLY A 467 -21.75 8.00 -36.45
N GLU A 468 -22.31 6.79 -36.40
CA GLU A 468 -22.05 5.79 -35.36
C GLU A 468 -20.84 4.92 -35.70
N LEU A 469 -20.05 4.55 -34.69
CA LEU A 469 -18.86 3.72 -34.88
C LEU A 469 -19.26 2.25 -35.11
N LEU A 470 -18.84 1.68 -36.24
CA LEU A 470 -19.13 0.30 -36.60
C LEU A 470 -18.06 -0.63 -36.00
N SER A 471 -18.48 -1.58 -35.17
CA SER A 471 -17.59 -2.64 -34.67
C SER A 471 -17.20 -3.59 -35.80
N GLN A 472 -15.96 -4.10 -35.83
CA GLN A 472 -15.57 -5.15 -36.78
C GLN A 472 -16.53 -6.35 -36.66
N GLY A 473 -17.30 -6.61 -37.72
CA GLY A 473 -18.29 -7.69 -37.77
C GLY A 473 -19.75 -7.22 -37.97
N GLN A 474 -20.02 -5.92 -37.88
CA GLN A 474 -21.28 -5.33 -38.34
C GLN A 474 -21.03 -4.62 -39.67
N SER A 475 -21.56 -5.23 -40.75
CA SER A 475 -21.50 -4.73 -42.13
C SER A 475 -22.50 -3.62 -42.37
#